data_AF-A0A9Q2XFZ2-F1
#
_entry.id   AF-A0A9Q2XFZ2-F1
#
_cell.length_a   1.000
_cell.length_b   1.000
_cell.length_c   1.000
_cell.angle_alpha   90.00
_cell.angle_beta   90.00
_cell.angle_gamma   90.00
#
_symmetry.space_group_name_H-M   'P 1'
#
loop_
_entity.id
_entity.type
_entity.pdbx_description
1 polymer ?
#
loop_
_entity_poly.entity_id
_entity_poly.type
_entity_poly.pdbx_seq_one_letter_code
_entity_poly.pdbx_strand_id
1 'polypeptide(L)'
;MLRRVLIRTLQSLLLALIGYAFVWLMTADVREQTFTTQLPDMGESGSRTVDLVLFCVPGMLLFVLLGSFLRKPRRLGALFVTVATLSAWLLCNLFSRAFGNTWSPAEIVGLLLVNLHWWLLALVPGLVLLFALDRFASKAGSYEESDTRL
;
A
#
# COMPACT_ATOMS: atom_id res chain seq x y z
N MET A 1 -1.68 -23.12 -8.31
CA MET A 1 -2.39 -21.83 -8.11
C MET A 1 -2.19 -21.26 -6.71
N LEU A 2 -2.29 -22.08 -5.65
CA LEU A 2 -2.12 -21.67 -4.25
C LEU A 2 -0.86 -20.83 -3.96
N ARG A 3 0.31 -21.27 -4.48
CA ARG A 3 1.59 -20.53 -4.33
C ARG A 3 1.52 -19.09 -4.86
N ARG A 4 0.87 -18.86 -6.00
CA ARG A 4 0.71 -17.51 -6.57
C ARG A 4 -0.17 -16.65 -5.69
N VAL A 5 -1.28 -17.19 -5.19
CA VAL A 5 -2.17 -16.48 -4.28
C VAL A 5 -1.42 -16.08 -3.01
N LEU A 6 -0.65 -16.99 -2.40
CA LEU A 6 0.19 -16.70 -1.24
C LEU A 6 1.20 -15.57 -1.51
N ILE A 7 1.91 -15.61 -2.64
CA ILE A 7 2.84 -14.55 -3.02
C ILE A 7 2.10 -13.22 -3.23
N ARG A 8 0.94 -13.23 -3.90
CA ARG A 8 0.14 -12.02 -4.11
C ARG A 8 -0.41 -11.46 -2.80
N THR A 9 -0.77 -12.31 -1.85
CA THR A 9 -1.16 -11.91 -0.48
C THR A 9 0.02 -11.29 0.25
N LEU A 10 1.22 -11.89 0.18
CA LEU A 10 2.41 -11.29 0.79
C LEU A 10 2.75 -9.93 0.16
N GLN A 11 2.62 -9.82 -1.16
CA GLN A 11 2.81 -8.56 -1.88
C GLN A 11 1.72 -7.53 -1.55
N SER A 12 0.50 -7.94 -1.24
CA SER A 12 -0.57 -7.01 -0.87
C SER A 12 -0.33 -6.40 0.52
N LEU A 13 0.36 -7.08 1.44
CA LEU A 13 0.77 -6.48 2.72
C LEU A 13 1.64 -5.23 2.52
N LEU A 14 2.38 -5.14 1.41
CA LEU A 14 3.15 -3.93 1.09
C LEU A 14 2.26 -2.70 0.94
N LEU A 15 0.97 -2.85 0.58
CA LEU A 15 0.03 -1.73 0.51
C LEU A 15 -0.21 -1.09 1.88
N ALA A 16 -0.34 -1.89 2.94
CA ALA A 16 -0.45 -1.35 4.29
C ALA A 16 0.84 -0.67 4.74
N LEU A 17 2.01 -1.22 4.38
CA LEU A 17 3.29 -0.61 4.70
C LEU A 17 3.45 0.76 4.00
N ILE A 18 3.11 0.84 2.71
CA ILE A 18 3.14 2.08 1.94
C ILE A 18 2.12 3.07 2.50
N GLY A 19 0.90 2.61 2.79
CA GLY A 19 -0.15 3.43 3.40
C GLY A 19 0.28 4.02 4.74
N TYR A 20 0.91 3.21 5.60
CA TYR A 20 1.49 3.65 6.86
C TYR A 20 2.57 4.69 6.66
N ALA A 21 3.56 4.42 5.80
CA ALA A 21 4.66 5.35 5.52
C ALA A 21 4.15 6.68 4.93
N PHE A 22 3.18 6.61 4.02
CA PHE A 22 2.55 7.78 3.43
C PHE A 22 1.83 8.63 4.47
N VAL A 23 0.94 8.04 5.27
CA VAL A 23 0.21 8.76 6.32
C VAL A 23 1.18 9.35 7.35
N TRP A 24 2.22 8.61 7.70
CA TRP A 24 3.26 9.07 8.62
C TRP A 24 3.98 10.33 8.10
N LEU A 25 4.48 10.30 6.86
CA LEU A 25 5.16 11.42 6.23
C LEU A 25 4.24 12.63 6.04
N MET A 26 3.04 12.38 5.53
CA MET A 26 2.01 13.41 5.34
C MET A 26 1.63 14.07 6.67
N THR A 27 1.50 13.30 7.76
CA THR A 27 1.16 13.85 9.07
C THR A 27 2.27 14.75 9.62
N ALA A 28 3.53 14.36 9.43
CA ALA A 28 4.67 15.19 9.82
C ALA A 28 4.69 16.53 9.07
N ASP A 29 4.41 16.50 7.77
CA ASP A 29 4.34 17.69 6.91
C ASP A 29 3.17 18.61 7.32
N VAL A 30 1.95 18.06 7.40
CA VAL A 30 0.73 18.83 7.70
C VAL A 30 0.74 19.41 9.12
N ARG A 31 1.37 18.75 10.09
CA ARG A 31 1.43 19.23 11.49
C ARG A 31 2.67 20.07 11.80
N GLU A 32 3.59 20.27 10.85
CA GLU A 32 4.90 20.89 11.07
C GLU A 32 5.65 20.29 12.29
N GLN A 33 5.42 19.00 12.56
CA GLN A 33 5.91 18.32 13.75
C GLN A 33 7.11 17.43 13.43
N THR A 34 7.95 17.20 14.44
CA THR A 34 9.04 16.23 14.36
C THR A 34 8.48 14.86 13.94
N PHE A 35 9.19 14.15 13.07
CA PHE A 35 8.83 12.79 12.64
C PHE A 35 8.67 11.86 13.85
N THR A 36 7.44 11.56 14.26
CA THR A 36 7.13 10.61 15.35
C THR A 36 6.56 9.33 14.78
N THR A 37 6.90 8.16 15.29
CA THR A 37 6.39 6.86 14.79
C THR A 37 4.91 6.60 15.09
N GLN A 38 4.18 7.60 15.60
CA GLN A 38 2.78 7.47 15.95
C GLN A 38 1.89 8.01 14.83
N LEU A 39 0.86 7.22 14.48
CA LEU A 39 -0.20 7.67 13.59
C LEU A 39 -0.99 8.82 14.25
N PRO A 40 -1.49 9.78 13.44
CA PRO A 40 -2.28 10.89 13.95
C PRO A 40 -3.50 10.40 14.73
N ASP A 41 -3.76 11.08 15.84
CA ASP A 41 -4.84 10.70 16.75
C ASP A 41 -6.20 11.13 16.19
N MET A 42 -7.11 10.15 16.08
CA MET A 42 -8.48 10.35 15.62
C MET A 42 -9.44 10.66 16.77
N GLY A 43 -8.99 10.56 18.03
CA GLY A 43 -9.85 10.73 19.22
C GLY A 43 -10.76 9.53 19.51
N GLU A 44 -10.66 8.45 18.72
CA GLU A 44 -11.37 7.20 18.91
C GLU A 44 -10.48 6.18 19.65
N SER A 45 -11.06 5.40 20.57
CA SER A 45 -10.33 4.45 21.44
C SER A 45 -9.82 3.19 20.73
N GLY A 46 -9.86 3.17 19.39
CA GLY A 46 -9.44 2.06 18.53
C GLY A 46 -7.93 2.03 18.24
N SER A 47 -7.46 0.88 17.76
CA SER A 47 -6.07 0.77 17.28
C SER A 47 -5.94 1.39 15.89
N ARG A 48 -5.31 2.56 15.82
CA ARG A 48 -5.08 3.34 14.58
C ARG A 48 -4.41 2.52 13.47
N THR A 49 -3.55 1.58 13.85
CA THR A 49 -2.88 0.66 12.92
C THR A 49 -3.87 -0.34 12.31
N VAL A 50 -4.85 -0.81 13.10
CA VAL A 50 -5.90 -1.70 12.62
C VAL A 50 -6.81 -0.96 11.64
N ASP A 51 -7.20 0.27 11.94
CA ASP A 51 -8.03 1.08 11.04
C ASP A 51 -7.32 1.35 9.70
N LEU A 52 -6.02 1.66 9.75
CA LEU A 52 -5.20 1.81 8.55
C LEU A 52 -5.19 0.53 7.70
N VAL A 53 -4.93 -0.61 8.34
CA VAL A 53 -4.90 -1.91 7.64
C VAL A 53 -6.27 -2.23 7.07
N LEU A 54 -7.34 -2.00 7.83
CA LEU A 54 -8.72 -2.27 7.42
C LEU A 54 -9.10 -1.44 6.19
N PHE A 55 -8.70 -0.17 6.13
CA PHE A 55 -8.91 0.68 4.95
C PHE A 55 -8.03 0.28 3.76
N CYS A 56 -6.93 -0.44 3.98
CA CYS A 56 -6.14 -1.04 2.90
C CYS A 56 -6.70 -2.37 2.40
N VAL A 57 -7.53 -3.09 3.18
CA VAL A 57 -8.08 -4.42 2.82
C VAL A 57 -8.78 -4.44 1.46
N PRO A 58 -9.64 -3.48 1.08
CA PRO A 58 -10.27 -3.48 -0.24
C PRO A 58 -9.24 -3.43 -1.37
N GLY A 59 -8.18 -2.62 -1.21
CA GLY A 59 -7.07 -2.56 -2.16
C GLY A 59 -6.29 -3.87 -2.19
N MET A 60 -5.99 -4.46 -1.04
CA MET A 60 -5.30 -5.74 -0.95
C MET A 60 -6.08 -6.86 -1.65
N LEU A 61 -7.39 -6.94 -1.43
CA LEU A 61 -8.27 -7.91 -2.09
C LEU A 61 -8.26 -7.71 -3.62
N LEU A 62 -8.40 -6.46 -4.08
CA LEU A 62 -8.38 -6.15 -5.51
C LEU A 62 -7.03 -6.53 -6.14
N PHE A 63 -5.93 -6.26 -5.45
CA PHE A 63 -4.58 -6.63 -5.89
C PHE A 63 -4.39 -8.15 -5.95
N VAL A 64 -4.84 -8.89 -4.94
CA VAL A 64 -4.75 -10.35 -4.94
C VAL A 64 -5.60 -10.94 -6.07
N LEU A 65 -6.84 -10.46 -6.24
CA LEU A 65 -7.76 -10.95 -7.25
C LEU A 65 -7.22 -10.68 -8.66
N LEU A 66 -6.96 -9.41 -9.00
CA LEU A 66 -6.50 -9.02 -10.34
C LEU A 66 -5.05 -9.44 -10.59
N GLY A 67 -4.18 -9.33 -9.58
CA GLY A 67 -2.77 -9.71 -9.66
C GLY A 67 -2.54 -11.20 -9.84
N SER A 68 -3.50 -12.05 -9.45
CA SER A 68 -3.45 -13.50 -9.70
C SER A 68 -3.61 -13.84 -11.19
N PHE A 69 -4.31 -12.99 -11.97
CA PHE A 69 -4.45 -13.17 -13.42
C PHE A 69 -3.29 -12.56 -14.22
N LEU A 70 -2.54 -11.63 -13.63
CA LEU A 70 -1.43 -10.94 -14.29
C LEU A 70 -0.13 -11.74 -14.22
N ARG A 71 0.41 -12.07 -15.41
CA ARG A 71 1.72 -12.73 -15.57
C ARG A 71 2.86 -11.77 -15.91
N LYS A 72 2.57 -10.59 -16.44
CA LYS A 72 3.59 -9.61 -16.87
C LYS A 72 3.97 -8.69 -15.71
N PRO A 73 5.26 -8.55 -15.37
CA PRO A 73 5.69 -7.75 -14.23
C PRO A 73 5.34 -6.27 -14.38
N ARG A 74 5.39 -5.72 -15.61
CA ARG A 74 4.97 -4.32 -15.87
C ARG A 74 3.49 -4.08 -15.57
N ARG A 75 2.61 -5.03 -15.90
CA ARG A 75 1.17 -4.93 -15.61
C ARG A 75 0.90 -5.07 -14.12
N LEU A 76 1.65 -5.94 -13.44
CA LEU A 76 1.57 -6.10 -12.00
C LEU A 76 1.99 -4.82 -11.27
N GLY A 77 3.10 -4.21 -11.68
CA GLY A 77 3.55 -2.93 -11.16
C GLY A 77 2.50 -1.84 -11.37
N ALA A 78 1.95 -1.71 -12.60
CA ALA A 78 0.89 -0.74 -12.88
C ALA A 78 -0.35 -0.96 -11.98
N LEU A 79 -0.82 -2.20 -11.85
CA LEU A 79 -1.93 -2.55 -10.95
C LEU A 79 -1.60 -2.18 -9.50
N PHE A 80 -0.39 -2.50 -9.03
CA PHE A 80 0.04 -2.19 -7.67
C PHE A 80 0.01 -0.69 -7.40
N VAL A 81 0.53 0.12 -8.32
CA VAL A 81 0.50 1.58 -8.23
C VAL A 81 -0.92 2.11 -8.22
N THR A 82 -1.81 1.62 -9.10
CA THR A 82 -3.22 2.02 -9.13
C THR A 82 -3.91 1.72 -7.80
N VAL A 83 -3.71 0.52 -7.26
CA VAL A 83 -4.30 0.12 -5.97
C VAL A 83 -3.70 0.92 -4.81
N ALA A 84 -2.39 1.14 -4.79
CA ALA A 84 -1.72 1.96 -3.79
C ALA A 84 -2.23 3.40 -3.81
N THR A 85 -2.54 3.95 -4.98
CA THR A 85 -3.14 5.28 -5.13
C THR A 85 -4.55 5.30 -4.54
N LEU A 86 -5.36 4.29 -4.85
CA LEU A 86 -6.72 4.16 -4.31
C LEU A 86 -6.70 4.03 -2.77
N SER A 87 -5.82 3.19 -2.23
CA SER A 87 -5.62 3.04 -0.79
C SER A 87 -5.15 4.35 -0.14
N ALA A 88 -4.22 5.07 -0.77
CA ALA A 88 -3.78 6.38 -0.28
C ALA A 88 -4.93 7.40 -0.23
N TRP A 89 -5.77 7.44 -1.27
CA TRP A 89 -6.97 8.29 -1.28
C TRP A 89 -7.98 7.93 -0.18
N LEU A 90 -8.21 6.64 0.05
CA LEU A 90 -9.05 6.16 1.17
C LEU A 90 -8.45 6.54 2.53
N LEU A 91 -7.13 6.45 2.69
CA LEU A 91 -6.45 6.87 3.91
C LEU A 91 -6.53 8.38 4.12
N CYS A 92 -6.41 9.19 3.06
CA CYS A 92 -6.65 10.64 3.17
C CYS A 92 -8.08 10.93 3.64
N ASN A 93 -9.09 10.19 3.17
CA ASN A 93 -10.47 10.33 3.64
C ASN A 93 -10.64 9.92 5.11
N LEU A 94 -9.91 8.89 5.56
CA LEU A 94 -9.94 8.43 6.94
C LEU A 94 -9.27 9.45 7.87
N PHE A 95 -8.05 9.88 7.54
CA PHE A 95 -7.22 10.76 8.37
C PHE A 95 -7.55 12.25 8.24
N SER A 96 -8.31 12.68 7.24
CA SER A 96 -8.82 14.06 7.15
C SER A 96 -9.53 14.50 8.42
N ARG A 97 -10.23 13.57 9.09
CA ARG A 97 -10.92 13.79 10.37
C ARG A 97 -9.96 14.14 11.51
N ALA A 98 -8.78 13.54 11.56
CA ALA A 98 -7.76 13.82 12.57
C ALA A 98 -7.09 15.20 12.43
N PHE A 99 -7.33 15.89 11.31
CA PHE A 99 -6.84 17.26 11.08
C PHE A 99 -7.90 18.32 11.44
N GLY A 100 -9.02 17.93 12.04
CA GLY A 100 -9.94 18.85 12.73
C GLY A 100 -10.86 19.69 11.84
N ASN A 101 -10.91 19.43 10.53
CA ASN A 101 -11.77 20.19 9.60
C ASN A 101 -12.73 19.28 8.83
N THR A 102 -13.89 19.78 8.41
CA THR A 102 -14.76 19.09 7.45
C THR A 102 -14.19 19.28 6.04
N TRP A 103 -13.23 18.44 5.65
CA TRP A 103 -12.64 18.50 4.31
C TRP A 103 -13.68 18.09 3.26
N SER A 104 -13.88 18.94 2.26
CA SER A 104 -14.65 18.59 1.08
C SER A 104 -13.91 17.52 0.25
N PRO A 105 -14.61 16.71 -0.57
CA PRO A 105 -13.96 15.72 -1.43
C PRO A 105 -12.86 16.30 -2.33
N ALA A 106 -13.04 17.55 -2.79
CA ALA A 106 -12.06 18.26 -3.60
C ALA A 106 -10.79 18.59 -2.81
N GLU A 107 -10.92 19.00 -1.55
CA GLU A 107 -9.76 19.30 -0.68
C GLU A 107 -9.02 18.02 -0.28
N ILE A 108 -9.72 16.89 -0.13
CA ILE A 108 -9.08 15.58 0.11
C ILE A 108 -8.24 15.16 -1.09
N VAL A 109 -8.72 15.40 -2.31
CA VAL A 109 -7.92 15.18 -3.54
C VAL A 109 -6.74 16.15 -3.57
N GLY A 110 -6.95 17.42 -3.22
CA GLY A 110 -5.88 18.41 -3.07
C GLY A 110 -4.80 17.97 -2.07
N LEU A 111 -5.20 17.40 -0.95
CA LEU A 111 -4.31 16.89 0.09
C LEU A 111 -3.41 15.77 -0.43
N LEU A 112 -3.96 14.85 -1.23
CA LEU A 112 -3.18 13.80 -1.91
C LEU A 112 -2.24 14.40 -2.96
N LEU A 113 -2.68 15.40 -3.73
CA LEU A 113 -1.87 16.04 -4.76
C LEU A 113 -0.70 16.84 -4.19
N VAL A 114 -0.94 17.60 -3.11
CA VAL A 114 0.12 18.35 -2.41
C VAL A 114 1.14 17.40 -1.80
N ASN A 115 0.68 16.29 -1.21
CA ASN A 115 1.53 15.26 -0.59
C ASN A 115 1.97 14.16 -1.58
N LEU A 116 1.86 14.39 -2.89
CA LEU A 116 2.17 13.38 -3.90
C LEU A 116 3.64 12.96 -3.85
N HIS A 117 4.54 13.89 -3.50
CA HIS A 117 5.97 13.62 -3.35
C HIS A 117 6.25 12.62 -2.21
N TRP A 118 5.55 12.75 -1.07
CA TRP A 118 5.63 11.78 0.03
C TRP A 118 5.05 10.42 -0.34
N TRP A 119 3.96 10.42 -1.11
CA TRP A 119 3.40 9.18 -1.65
C TRP A 119 4.38 8.48 -2.60
N LEU A 120 5.02 9.21 -3.51
CA LEU A 120 6.04 8.67 -4.41
C LEU A 120 7.22 8.09 -3.61
N LEU A 121 7.68 8.79 -2.58
CA LEU A 121 8.75 8.33 -1.70
C LEU A 121 8.38 7.02 -0.99
N ALA A 122 7.15 6.92 -0.47
CA ALA A 122 6.63 5.70 0.16
C ALA A 122 6.44 4.55 -0.84
N LEU A 123 6.15 4.85 -2.10
CA LEU A 123 5.91 3.87 -3.17
C LEU A 123 7.20 3.16 -3.61
N VAL A 124 8.34 3.87 -3.64
CA VAL A 124 9.64 3.33 -4.09
C VAL A 124 10.03 2.02 -3.39
N PRO A 125 10.11 1.95 -2.04
CA PRO A 125 10.47 0.70 -1.36
C PRO A 125 9.44 -0.40 -1.60
N GLY A 126 8.16 -0.03 -1.74
CA GLY A 126 7.08 -0.95 -2.07
C GLY A 126 7.24 -1.61 -3.44
N LEU A 127 7.58 -0.84 -4.47
CA LEU A 127 7.82 -1.36 -5.82
C LEU A 127 9.08 -2.22 -5.90
N VAL A 128 10.16 -1.80 -5.22
CA VAL A 128 11.40 -2.60 -5.15
C VAL A 128 11.12 -3.97 -4.53
N LEU A 129 10.42 -3.99 -3.39
CA LEU A 129 10.03 -5.24 -2.71
C LEU A 129 9.07 -6.08 -3.56
N LEU A 130 8.10 -5.46 -4.25
CA LEU A 130 7.19 -6.13 -5.16
C LEU A 130 7.95 -6.93 -6.22
N PHE A 131 8.87 -6.28 -6.94
CA PHE A 131 9.66 -6.92 -7.99
C PHE A 131 10.69 -7.91 -7.45
N ALA A 132 11.27 -7.64 -6.28
CA ALA A 132 12.16 -8.60 -5.61
C ALA A 132 11.42 -9.91 -5.30
N LEU A 133 10.24 -9.82 -4.68
CA LEU A 133 9.39 -10.97 -4.36
C LEU A 133 8.93 -11.72 -5.61
N ASP A 134 8.54 -10.99 -6.67
CA ASP A 134 8.14 -11.61 -7.95
C ASP A 134 9.33 -12.37 -8.57
N ARG A 135 10.54 -11.81 -8.53
CA ARG A 135 11.76 -12.46 -9.02
C ARG A 135 12.14 -13.70 -8.21
N PHE A 136 12.09 -13.63 -6.88
CA PHE A 136 12.35 -14.80 -6.03
C PHE A 136 11.32 -15.91 -6.26
N ALA A 137 10.05 -15.54 -6.42
CA ALA A 137 8.99 -16.49 -6.73
C ALA A 137 9.20 -17.20 -8.08
N SER A 138 9.59 -16.46 -9.12
CA SER A 138 9.91 -17.03 -10.43
C SER A 138 11.12 -17.97 -10.36
N LYS A 139 12.18 -17.58 -9.64
CA LYS A 139 13.40 -18.38 -9.54
C LYS A 139 13.17 -19.71 -8.80
N ALA A 140 12.43 -19.68 -7.68
CA ALA A 140 12.12 -20.89 -6.93
C ALA A 140 11.25 -21.90 -7.69
N GLY A 141 10.35 -21.43 -8.58
CA GLY A 141 9.58 -22.33 -9.44
C GLY A 141 10.41 -23.05 -10.50
N SER A 142 11.54 -22.46 -10.90
CA SER A 142 12.46 -23.09 -11.86
C SER A 142 13.25 -24.25 -11.26
N TYR A 143 13.48 -24.26 -9.93
CA TYR A 143 14.21 -25.33 -9.26
C TYR A 143 13.32 -26.58 -9.03
N GLU A 144 12.05 -26.38 -8.68
CA GLU A 144 11.06 -27.47 -8.53
C GLU A 144 10.81 -28.26 -9.83
N GLU A 145 10.83 -27.59 -10.98
CA GLU A 145 10.60 -28.24 -12.28
C GLU A 145 11.81 -29.04 -12.78
N SER A 146 13.02 -28.71 -12.29
CA SER A 146 14.24 -29.49 -12.57
C SER A 146 14.39 -30.71 -11.67
N ASP A 147 13.94 -30.67 -10.41
CA ASP A 147 14.00 -31.81 -9.47
C ASP A 147 12.98 -32.90 -9.78
N THR A 148 11.91 -32.59 -10.50
CA THR A 148 10.87 -33.57 -10.90
C THR A 148 11.17 -34.28 -12.22
N ARG A 149 12.30 -33.97 -12.88
CA ARG A 149 12.72 -34.59 -14.15
C ARG A 149 13.89 -35.58 -13.99
N LEU A 150 14.19 -36.00 -12.77
CA LEU A 150 15.16 -37.06 -12.44
C LEU A 150 14.40 -38.27 -11.87
#